data_AF-A0A7S0LC00-F1
#
_entry.id   AF-A0A7S0LC00-F1
#
_cell.length_a   1.000
_cell.length_b   1.000
_cell.length_c   1.000
_cell.angle_alpha   90.00
_cell.angle_beta   90.00
_cell.angle_gamma   90.00
#
_symmetry.space_group_name_H-M   'P 1'
#
loop_
_entity.id
_entity.type
_entity.pdbx_description
1 polymer ?
#
loop_
_entity_poly.entity_id
_entity_poly.type
_entity_poly.pdbx_seq_one_letter_code
_entity_poly.pdbx_strand_id
1 'polypeptide(L)'
;AAALVKTVLLWVGVVRLDSDRAKPLAEQLMRGGGGVEVACWSNLPQGSGLGTSSILAGVLVDVLGRLMRRCYEGANLIHAVLQVEQMLTTGGGWQDQAGGLLPGIKRVSSAPTLPLTVSSERVELTPEALAQINRHLQLVYTGTPRLAKGLLQDVLRRWHSGHPKIVSNVQHLVETAEMMQE
;
A
#
# COMPACT_ATOMS: atom_id res chain seq x y z
N ALA A 1 -14.27 3.01 3.84
CA ALA A 1 -13.47 4.17 4.27
C ALA A 1 -13.26 4.22 5.79
N ALA A 2 -14.32 4.23 6.62
CA ALA A 2 -14.19 4.38 8.07
C ALA A 2 -13.26 3.36 8.76
N ALA A 3 -13.29 2.09 8.34
CA ALA A 3 -12.40 1.06 8.88
C ALA A 3 -10.91 1.38 8.65
N LEU A 4 -10.55 1.87 7.47
CA LEU A 4 -9.17 2.25 7.14
C LEU A 4 -8.67 3.36 8.06
N VAL A 5 -9.43 4.46 8.17
CA VAL A 5 -9.07 5.59 9.03
C VAL A 5 -8.93 5.15 10.48
N LYS A 6 -9.89 4.36 11.00
CA LYS A 6 -9.83 3.81 12.35
C LYS A 6 -8.55 2.98 12.56
N THR A 7 -8.21 2.10 11.63
CA THR A 7 -7.00 1.28 11.75
C THR A 7 -5.74 2.12 11.76
N VAL A 8 -5.63 3.14 10.90
CA VAL A 8 -4.45 4.02 10.89
C VAL A 8 -4.34 4.81 12.20
N LEU A 9 -5.45 5.33 12.75
CA LEU A 9 -5.46 6.01 14.05
C LEU A 9 -4.92 5.10 15.18
N LEU A 10 -5.29 3.82 15.16
CA LEU A 10 -4.81 2.83 16.11
C LEU A 10 -3.34 2.47 15.87
N TRP A 11 -2.95 2.24 14.62
CA TRP A 11 -1.59 1.83 14.25
C TRP A 11 -0.57 2.94 14.57
N VAL A 12 -0.86 4.18 14.19
CA VAL A 12 0.01 5.34 14.51
C VAL A 12 0.04 5.59 16.02
N GLY A 13 -1.02 5.19 16.74
CA GLY A 13 -1.13 5.29 18.18
C GLY A 13 -1.75 6.60 18.66
N VAL A 14 -2.62 7.22 17.85
CA VAL A 14 -3.47 8.35 18.27
C VAL A 14 -4.41 7.90 19.39
N VAL A 15 -4.91 6.66 19.31
CA VAL A 15 -5.73 6.01 20.33
C VAL A 15 -5.17 4.64 20.66
N ARG A 16 -5.12 4.29 21.94
CA ARG A 16 -4.76 2.95 22.42
C ARG A 16 -5.98 2.28 23.05
N LEU A 17 -6.34 1.11 22.52
CA LEU A 17 -7.48 0.33 23.01
C LEU A 17 -7.06 -0.71 24.05
N ASP A 18 -5.86 -1.30 23.89
CA ASP A 18 -5.53 -2.58 24.50
C ASP A 18 -4.44 -2.44 25.57
N SER A 19 -4.78 -1.74 26.64
CA SER A 19 -3.96 -1.84 27.84
C SER A 19 -4.89 -1.92 29.04
N ASP A 20 -4.61 -2.84 29.97
CA ASP A 20 -5.24 -2.88 31.31
C ASP A 20 -5.08 -1.56 32.08
N ARG A 21 -4.29 -0.63 31.53
CA ARG A 21 -4.02 0.73 32.01
C ARG A 21 -4.41 1.81 30.99
N ALA A 22 -5.22 1.49 29.98
CA ALA A 22 -5.66 2.44 28.97
C ALA A 22 -6.51 3.51 29.67
N LYS A 23 -6.03 4.75 29.61
CA LYS A 23 -6.79 5.89 30.09
C LYS A 23 -8.06 6.04 29.26
N PRO A 24 -9.15 6.60 29.81
CA PRO A 24 -10.34 6.91 29.02
C PRO A 24 -9.99 7.70 27.76
N LEU A 25 -10.69 7.46 26.65
CA LEU A 25 -10.41 8.09 25.35
C LEU A 25 -10.29 9.61 25.45
N ALA A 26 -11.17 10.25 26.22
CA ALA A 26 -11.13 11.69 26.48
C ALA A 26 -9.78 12.13 27.05
N GLU A 27 -9.22 11.40 28.01
CA GLU A 27 -7.91 11.74 28.58
C GLU A 27 -6.77 11.51 27.57
N GLN A 28 -6.86 10.45 26.76
CA GLN A 28 -5.87 10.21 25.70
C GLN A 28 -5.83 11.36 24.69
N LEU A 29 -7.00 11.83 24.26
CA LEU A 29 -7.14 12.93 23.29
C LEU A 29 -6.71 14.29 23.90
N MET A 30 -7.07 14.56 25.15
CA MET A 30 -6.65 15.79 25.82
C MET A 30 -5.14 15.95 25.93
N ARG A 31 -4.38 14.85 26.07
CA ARG A 31 -2.91 14.87 26.03
C ARG A 31 -2.36 15.31 24.66
N GLY A 32 -3.11 15.05 23.59
CA GLY A 32 -2.81 15.51 22.24
C GLY A 32 -3.22 16.94 21.94
N GLY A 33 -3.82 17.66 22.91
CA GLY A 33 -4.31 19.03 22.73
C GLY A 33 -5.76 19.14 22.26
N GLY A 34 -6.51 18.02 22.20
CA GLY A 34 -7.93 18.01 21.84
C GLY A 34 -8.34 16.80 21.02
N GLY A 35 -9.51 16.90 20.37
CA GLY A 35 -9.99 15.88 19.44
C GLY A 35 -9.27 15.95 18.08
N VAL A 36 -9.41 14.89 17.29
CA VAL A 36 -8.90 14.82 15.91
C VAL A 36 -10.06 14.54 14.97
N GLU A 37 -10.24 15.40 13.97
CA GLU A 37 -11.16 15.16 12.85
C GLU A 37 -10.35 14.79 11.62
N VAL A 38 -10.72 13.69 10.95
CA VAL A 38 -10.04 13.22 9.74
C VAL A 38 -11.06 13.14 8.61
N ALA A 39 -10.89 13.99 7.60
CA ALA A 39 -11.61 13.92 6.35
C ALA A 39 -10.70 13.34 5.26
N CYS A 40 -11.18 12.34 4.52
CA CYS A 40 -10.44 11.73 3.43
C CYS A 40 -11.37 11.45 2.24
N TRP A 41 -10.88 11.69 1.02
CA TRP A 41 -11.60 11.43 -0.21
C TRP A 41 -10.64 10.85 -1.27
N SER A 42 -11.21 10.28 -2.33
CA SER A 42 -10.48 9.83 -3.51
C SER A 42 -11.28 10.20 -4.75
N ASN A 43 -10.60 10.65 -5.79
CA ASN A 43 -11.21 10.89 -7.10
C ASN A 43 -11.48 9.56 -7.85
N LEU A 44 -10.98 8.45 -7.34
CA LEU A 44 -11.13 7.13 -7.92
C LEU A 44 -12.12 6.29 -7.10
N PRO A 45 -13.03 5.56 -7.76
CA PRO A 45 -13.95 4.67 -7.06
C PRO A 45 -13.18 3.48 -6.45
N GLN A 46 -13.75 2.93 -5.37
CA GLN A 46 -13.23 1.70 -4.77
C GLN A 46 -13.28 0.55 -5.79
N GLY A 47 -12.19 -0.23 -5.86
CA GLY A 47 -12.10 -1.35 -6.81
C GLY A 47 -11.72 -0.93 -8.23
N SER A 48 -11.14 0.26 -8.41
CA SER A 48 -10.59 0.75 -9.68
C SER A 48 -9.38 -0.04 -10.19
N GLY A 49 -8.73 -0.83 -9.34
CA GLY A 49 -7.51 -1.55 -9.67
C GLY A 49 -6.24 -0.70 -9.62
N LEU A 50 -6.32 0.53 -9.11
CA LEU A 50 -5.21 1.50 -9.05
C LEU A 50 -4.57 1.61 -7.66
N GLY A 51 -4.72 0.60 -6.79
CA GLY A 51 -4.12 0.59 -5.44
C GLY A 51 -4.61 1.69 -4.50
N THR A 52 -5.81 2.25 -4.76
CA THR A 52 -6.31 3.45 -4.09
C THR A 52 -6.37 3.33 -2.57
N SER A 53 -6.71 2.14 -2.05
CA SER A 53 -6.81 1.90 -0.61
C SER A 53 -5.45 1.97 0.07
N SER A 54 -4.42 1.35 -0.51
CA SER A 54 -3.05 1.32 0.01
C SER A 54 -2.39 2.71 -0.07
N ILE A 55 -2.65 3.44 -1.16
CA ILE A 55 -2.19 4.83 -1.31
C ILE A 55 -2.84 5.72 -0.25
N LEU A 56 -4.16 5.61 -0.07
CA LEU A 56 -4.88 6.39 0.94
C LEU A 56 -4.41 6.03 2.36
N ALA A 57 -4.12 4.76 2.62
CA ALA A 57 -3.52 4.32 3.88
C ALA A 57 -2.16 5.00 4.11
N GLY A 58 -1.30 5.06 3.10
CA GLY A 58 -0.01 5.74 3.17
C GLY A 58 -0.13 7.23 3.47
N VAL A 59 -1.05 7.92 2.79
CA VAL A 59 -1.33 9.35 3.05
C VAL A 59 -1.80 9.55 4.48
N LEU A 60 -2.70 8.71 4.98
CA LEU A 60 -3.17 8.78 6.37
C LEU A 60 -2.04 8.51 7.37
N VAL A 61 -1.17 7.53 7.10
CA VAL A 61 0.00 7.22 7.95
C VAL A 61 0.96 8.40 8.02
N ASP A 62 1.26 9.05 6.90
CA ASP A 62 2.13 10.22 6.86
C ASP A 62 1.50 11.40 7.65
N VAL A 63 0.25 11.76 7.34
CA VAL A 63 -0.45 12.89 7.99
C VAL A 63 -0.61 12.66 9.50
N LEU A 64 -1.13 11.51 9.91
CA LEU A 64 -1.33 11.21 11.33
C LEU A 64 -0.01 10.94 12.05
N GLY A 65 0.99 10.39 11.35
CA GLY A 65 2.36 10.28 11.85
C GLY A 65 2.91 11.64 12.24
N ARG A 66 2.83 12.63 11.34
CA ARG A 66 3.27 14.01 11.60
C ARG A 66 2.53 14.65 12.77
N LEU A 67 1.22 14.44 12.87
CA LEU A 67 0.41 14.86 14.03
C LEU A 67 0.98 14.28 15.35
N MET A 68 1.42 13.02 15.31
CA MET A 68 2.05 12.33 16.44
C MET A 68 3.57 12.56 16.53
N ARG A 69 4.11 13.53 15.78
CA ARG A 69 5.55 13.87 15.72
C ARG A 69 6.45 12.71 15.29
N ARG A 70 5.96 11.88 14.38
CA ARG A 70 6.68 10.78 13.73
C ARG A 70 6.73 11.03 12.23
N CYS A 71 7.83 10.63 11.58
CA CYS A 71 7.94 10.70 10.12
C CYS A 71 8.12 9.29 9.56
N TYR A 72 7.34 8.96 8.53
CA TYR A 72 7.41 7.70 7.82
C TYR A 72 7.63 8.00 6.34
N GLU A 73 8.80 7.63 5.81
CA GLU A 73 9.16 7.91 4.42
C GLU A 73 9.74 6.67 3.74
N GLY A 74 9.72 6.66 2.41
CA GLY A 74 10.32 5.60 1.59
C GLY A 74 9.87 4.20 2.01
N ALA A 75 10.84 3.32 2.27
CA ALA A 75 10.60 1.94 2.69
C ALA A 75 9.85 1.83 4.02
N ASN A 76 10.05 2.77 4.96
CA ASN A 76 9.36 2.75 6.25
C ASN A 76 7.86 3.02 6.09
N LEU A 77 7.49 3.92 5.18
CA LEU A 77 6.09 4.20 4.86
C LEU A 77 5.42 2.99 4.18
N ILE A 78 6.13 2.33 3.25
CA ILE A 78 5.65 1.12 2.59
C ILE A 78 5.39 0.01 3.62
N HIS A 79 6.32 -0.19 4.56
CA HIS A 79 6.19 -1.19 5.61
C HIS A 79 5.06 -0.85 6.59
N ALA A 80 4.87 0.43 6.93
CA ALA A 80 3.76 0.88 7.75
C ALA A 80 2.39 0.54 7.11
N VAL A 81 2.24 0.79 5.80
CA VAL A 81 1.00 0.45 5.08
C VAL A 81 0.75 -1.06 5.08
N LEU A 82 1.78 -1.88 4.88
CA LEU A 82 1.64 -3.34 4.99
C LEU A 82 1.07 -3.75 6.36
N GLN A 83 1.59 -3.18 7.45
CA GLN A 83 1.11 -3.49 8.79
C GLN A 83 -0.34 -3.04 9.01
N VAL A 84 -0.72 -1.86 8.51
CA VAL A 84 -2.12 -1.37 8.52
C VAL A 84 -3.04 -2.32 7.76
N GLU A 85 -2.62 -2.82 6.60
CA GLU A 85 -3.40 -3.76 5.79
C GLU A 85 -3.58 -5.12 6.45
N GLN A 86 -2.56 -5.60 7.18
CA GLN A 86 -2.67 -6.80 8.02
C GLN A 86 -3.67 -6.59 9.16
N MET A 87 -3.62 -5.45 9.86
CA MET A 87 -4.60 -5.11 10.89
C MET A 87 -6.03 -5.02 10.34
N LEU A 88 -6.20 -4.60 9.08
CA LEU A 88 -7.49 -4.57 8.39
C LEU A 88 -7.96 -5.95 7.91
N THR A 89 -7.14 -7.00 8.00
CA THR A 89 -7.41 -8.35 7.48
C THR A 89 -7.69 -8.39 5.97
N THR A 90 -7.32 -7.33 5.26
CA THR A 90 -7.37 -7.28 3.79
C THR A 90 -6.27 -8.16 3.23
N GLY A 91 -5.10 -8.15 3.90
CA GLY A 91 -3.86 -8.68 3.34
C GLY A 91 -3.45 -7.88 2.09
N GLY A 92 -2.43 -8.37 1.38
CA GLY A 92 -1.97 -7.71 0.17
C GLY A 92 -0.47 -7.91 -0.05
N GLY A 93 -0.02 -7.49 -1.23
CA GLY A 93 1.39 -7.24 -1.49
C GLY A 93 1.77 -5.82 -1.08
N TRP A 94 2.99 -5.41 -1.44
CA TRP A 94 3.50 -4.06 -1.17
C TRP A 94 3.52 -3.15 -2.41
N GLN A 95 3.10 -3.68 -3.57
CA GLN A 95 3.23 -3.04 -4.87
C GLN A 95 2.41 -1.74 -4.98
N ASP A 96 1.23 -1.68 -4.38
CA ASP A 96 0.28 -0.59 -4.56
C ASP A 96 0.78 0.68 -3.85
N GLN A 97 1.23 0.52 -2.60
CA GLN A 97 1.85 1.59 -1.82
C GLN A 97 3.23 1.96 -2.36
N ALA A 98 4.06 0.99 -2.78
CA ALA A 98 5.37 1.30 -3.35
C ALA A 98 5.24 2.05 -4.69
N GLY A 99 4.29 1.64 -5.53
CA GLY A 99 4.01 2.26 -6.82
C GLY A 99 3.43 3.66 -6.69
N GLY A 100 2.46 3.85 -5.79
CA GLY A 100 1.69 5.09 -5.68
C GLY A 100 2.23 6.15 -4.72
N LEU A 101 3.04 5.79 -3.72
CA LEU A 101 3.60 6.75 -2.76
C LEU A 101 4.99 7.25 -3.14
N LEU A 102 5.76 6.45 -3.89
CA LEU A 102 7.07 6.87 -4.40
C LEU A 102 6.89 7.61 -5.72
N PRO A 103 7.69 8.64 -6.03
CA PRO A 103 7.55 9.40 -7.27
C PRO A 103 8.04 8.62 -8.51
N GLY A 104 7.63 9.08 -9.70
CA GLY A 104 8.20 8.67 -10.99
C GLY A 104 7.84 7.26 -11.45
N ILE A 105 8.57 6.78 -12.46
CA ILE A 105 8.59 5.37 -12.87
C ILE A 105 9.76 4.72 -12.14
N LYS A 106 9.53 3.54 -11.56
CA LYS A 106 10.51 2.90 -10.71
C LYS A 106 10.43 1.38 -10.82
N ARG A 107 11.58 0.75 -10.66
CA ARG A 107 11.66 -0.66 -10.34
C ARG A 107 11.59 -0.81 -8.84
N VAL A 108 10.76 -1.75 -8.39
CA VAL A 108 10.63 -2.07 -6.98
C VAL A 108 10.85 -3.56 -6.81
N SER A 109 11.64 -3.92 -5.81
CA SER A 109 12.05 -5.30 -5.60
C SER A 109 12.23 -5.61 -4.11
N SER A 110 12.22 -6.90 -3.79
CA SER A 110 12.49 -7.39 -2.45
C SER A 110 13.17 -8.75 -2.55
N ALA A 111 14.23 -8.95 -1.78
CA ALA A 111 14.85 -10.26 -1.66
C ALA A 111 13.86 -11.23 -0.99
N PRO A 112 13.88 -12.54 -1.33
CA PRO A 112 13.03 -13.55 -0.71
C PRO A 112 13.54 -13.93 0.71
N THR A 113 13.73 -12.94 1.56
CA THR A 113 14.27 -13.07 2.92
C THR A 113 13.39 -12.31 3.92
N LEU A 114 13.49 -12.72 5.19
CA LEU A 114 12.87 -12.01 6.30
C LEU A 114 13.95 -11.30 7.13
N PRO A 115 13.68 -10.08 7.65
CA PRO A 115 12.46 -9.29 7.42
C PRO A 115 12.34 -8.75 5.98
N LEU A 116 11.11 -8.65 5.48
CA LEU A 116 10.82 -8.12 4.13
C LEU A 116 11.36 -6.69 3.99
N THR A 117 12.27 -6.50 3.04
CA THR A 117 12.85 -5.18 2.72
C THR A 117 12.53 -4.83 1.28
N VAL A 118 11.82 -3.71 1.08
CA VAL A 118 11.45 -3.22 -0.26
C VAL A 118 12.45 -2.15 -0.69
N SER A 119 13.18 -2.43 -1.77
CA SER A 119 14.05 -1.46 -2.44
C SER A 119 13.35 -0.85 -3.65
N SER A 120 13.63 0.42 -3.92
CA SER A 120 13.13 1.14 -5.08
C SER A 120 14.27 1.81 -5.83
N GLU A 121 14.30 1.61 -7.14
CA GLU A 121 15.25 2.23 -8.05
C GLU A 121 14.47 3.03 -9.09
N ARG A 122 14.77 4.33 -9.21
CA ARG A 122 14.10 5.18 -10.19
C ARG A 122 14.58 4.82 -11.59
N VAL A 123 13.62 4.67 -12.50
CA VAL A 123 13.90 4.50 -13.93
C VAL A 123 13.81 5.87 -14.57
N GLU A 124 14.95 6.42 -14.97
CA GLU A 124 15.01 7.68 -15.71
C GLU A 124 14.64 7.42 -17.17
N LEU A 125 13.61 8.12 -17.66
CA LEU A 125 13.18 8.05 -19.04
C LEU A 125 13.61 9.30 -19.79
N THR A 126 14.04 9.13 -21.04
CA THR A 126 14.22 10.27 -21.93
C THR A 126 12.85 10.89 -22.26
N PRO A 127 12.79 12.19 -22.58
CA PRO A 127 11.55 12.83 -23.03
C PRO A 127 10.89 12.10 -24.21
N GLU A 128 11.68 11.54 -25.13
CA GLU A 128 11.22 10.80 -26.30
C GLU A 128 10.53 9.49 -25.90
N ALA A 129 11.14 8.72 -24.98
CA ALA A 129 10.57 7.47 -24.48
C ALA A 129 9.27 7.72 -23.72
N LEU A 130 9.23 8.73 -22.85
CA LEU A 130 8.02 9.12 -22.14
C LEU A 130 6.90 9.55 -23.11
N ALA A 131 7.24 10.33 -24.14
CA ALA A 131 6.29 10.72 -25.18
C ALA A 131 5.78 9.50 -25.97
N GLN A 132 6.63 8.51 -26.24
CA GLN A 132 6.22 7.27 -26.90
C GLN A 132 5.27 6.46 -26.02
N ILE A 133 5.54 6.28 -24.73
CA ILE A 133 4.64 5.58 -23.81
C ILE A 133 3.28 6.28 -23.78
N ASN A 134 3.26 7.60 -23.62
CA ASN A 134 2.02 8.37 -23.56
C ASN A 134 1.20 8.30 -24.86
N ARG A 135 1.84 8.16 -26.03
CA ARG A 135 1.13 7.98 -27.31
C ARG A 135 0.47 6.61 -27.46
N HIS A 136 0.99 5.58 -26.80
CA HIS A 136 0.53 4.19 -26.98
C HIS A 136 -0.25 3.65 -25.79
N LEU A 137 -0.20 4.31 -24.63
CA LEU A 137 -0.93 3.90 -23.43
C LEU A 137 -2.36 4.45 -23.44
N GLN A 138 -3.34 3.56 -23.29
CA GLN A 138 -4.76 3.92 -23.15
C GLN A 138 -5.27 3.49 -21.77
N LEU A 139 -5.96 4.40 -21.08
CA LEU A 139 -6.61 4.12 -19.81
C LEU A 139 -8.11 3.92 -20.05
N VAL A 140 -8.61 2.71 -19.79
CA VAL A 140 -10.02 2.36 -19.96
C VAL A 140 -10.64 2.03 -18.60
N TYR A 141 -11.55 2.87 -18.13
CA TYR A 141 -12.34 2.58 -16.93
C TYR A 141 -13.56 1.73 -17.28
N THR A 142 -13.61 0.52 -16.76
CA THR A 142 -14.66 -0.47 -17.11
C THR A 142 -15.94 -0.34 -16.28
N GLY A 143 -16.01 0.57 -15.31
CA GLY A 143 -17.17 0.74 -14.43
C GLY A 143 -17.42 -0.40 -13.44
N THR A 144 -16.70 -1.52 -13.55
CA THR A 144 -16.98 -2.74 -12.77
C THR A 144 -15.95 -2.91 -11.67
N PRO A 145 -16.32 -2.82 -10.38
CA PRO A 145 -15.38 -3.04 -9.29
C PRO A 145 -14.96 -4.52 -9.25
N ARG A 146 -13.64 -4.77 -9.19
CA ARG A 146 -13.10 -6.12 -8.99
C ARG A 146 -12.57 -6.25 -7.55
N LEU A 147 -13.20 -7.11 -6.75
CA LEU A 147 -12.70 -7.43 -5.42
C LEU A 147 -11.60 -8.49 -5.53
N ALA A 148 -10.36 -8.11 -5.28
CA ALA A 148 -9.19 -8.99 -5.42
C ALA A 148 -9.01 -10.00 -4.25
N LYS A 149 -9.82 -9.90 -3.18
CA LYS A 149 -9.62 -10.70 -1.96
C LYS A 149 -9.69 -12.22 -2.20
N GLY A 150 -10.64 -12.67 -3.03
CA GLY A 150 -10.75 -14.10 -3.38
C GLY A 150 -9.56 -14.59 -4.21
N LEU A 151 -9.16 -13.79 -5.21
CA LEU A 151 -8.04 -14.12 -6.09
C LEU A 151 -6.72 -14.25 -5.33
N LEU A 152 -6.43 -13.33 -4.40
CA LEU A 152 -5.19 -13.37 -3.62
C LEU A 152 -5.09 -14.65 -2.76
N GLN A 153 -6.18 -15.03 -2.09
CA GLN A 153 -6.20 -16.25 -1.28
C GLN A 153 -5.97 -17.50 -2.14
N ASP A 154 -6.57 -17.56 -3.32
CA ASP A 154 -6.37 -18.67 -4.27
C ASP A 154 -4.91 -18.74 -4.77
N VAL A 155 -4.32 -17.59 -5.09
CA VAL A 155 -2.91 -17.49 -5.50
C VAL A 155 -1.98 -17.98 -4.39
N LEU A 156 -2.16 -17.50 -3.16
CA LEU A 156 -1.33 -17.89 -2.01
C LEU A 156 -1.47 -19.39 -1.70
N ARG A 157 -2.69 -19.93 -1.76
CA ARG A 157 -2.93 -21.36 -1.52
C ARG A 157 -2.23 -22.24 -2.56
N ARG A 158 -2.32 -21.89 -3.84
CA ARG A 158 -1.65 -22.62 -4.93
C ARG A 158 -0.14 -22.49 -4.85
N TRP A 159 0.36 -21.33 -4.45
CA TRP A 159 1.79 -21.09 -4.27
C TRP A 159 2.32 -21.98 -3.14
N HIS A 160 1.63 -21.98 -2.00
CA HIS A 160 1.99 -22.80 -0.85
C HIS A 160 1.96 -24.30 -1.16
N SER A 161 1.03 -24.75 -2.02
CA SER A 161 0.98 -26.15 -2.47
C SER A 161 2.00 -26.50 -3.56
N GLY A 162 2.87 -25.56 -3.98
CA GLY A 162 3.85 -25.77 -5.05
C GLY A 162 3.21 -26.08 -6.41
N HIS A 163 2.00 -25.59 -6.68
CA HIS A 163 1.29 -25.95 -7.92
C HIS A 163 2.08 -25.46 -9.15
N PRO A 164 2.48 -26.33 -10.11
CA PRO A 164 3.45 -25.98 -11.14
C PRO A 164 3.10 -24.73 -11.96
N LYS A 165 1.81 -24.57 -12.32
CA LYS A 165 1.35 -23.39 -13.08
C LYS A 165 1.55 -22.07 -12.35
N ILE A 166 1.34 -22.00 -11.02
CA ILE A 166 1.50 -20.72 -10.32
C ILE A 166 2.97 -20.38 -10.15
N VAL A 167 3.82 -21.39 -9.92
CA VAL A 167 5.27 -21.21 -9.80
C VAL A 167 5.84 -20.66 -11.12
N SER A 168 5.52 -21.31 -12.24
CA SER A 168 5.94 -20.84 -13.57
C SER A 168 5.38 -19.47 -13.91
N ASN A 169 4.10 -19.19 -13.61
CA ASN A 169 3.51 -17.87 -13.87
C ASN A 169 4.20 -16.76 -13.08
N VAL A 170 4.48 -16.97 -11.80
CA VAL A 170 5.17 -15.97 -10.97
C VAL A 170 6.60 -15.76 -11.47
N GLN A 171 7.29 -16.83 -11.87
CA GLN A 171 8.63 -16.72 -12.46
C GLN A 171 8.62 -15.88 -13.75
N HIS A 172 7.71 -16.17 -14.68
CA HIS A 172 7.58 -15.38 -15.92
C HIS A 172 7.20 -13.91 -15.66
N LEU A 173 6.39 -13.63 -14.62
CA LEU A 173 6.05 -12.26 -14.23
C LEU A 173 7.30 -11.48 -13.76
N VAL A 174 8.19 -12.14 -13.02
CA VAL A 174 9.47 -11.54 -12.59
C VAL A 174 10.38 -11.31 -13.79
N GLU A 175 10.60 -12.33 -14.63
CA GLU A 175 11.44 -12.22 -15.83
C GLU A 175 10.94 -11.13 -16.78
N THR A 176 9.62 -11.02 -16.98
CA THR A 176 9.03 -9.96 -17.80
C THR A 176 9.26 -8.57 -17.20
N ALA A 177 9.14 -8.44 -15.88
CA ALA A 177 9.40 -7.17 -15.22
C ALA A 177 10.87 -6.75 -15.29
N GLU A 178 11.80 -7.71 -15.29
CA GLU A 178 13.24 -7.45 -15.49
C GLU A 178 13.53 -7.03 -16.94
N MET A 179 12.94 -7.70 -17.94
CA MET A 179 13.07 -7.30 -19.35
C MET A 179 12.47 -5.92 -19.64
N MET A 180 11.42 -5.49 -18.92
CA MET A 180 10.84 -4.15 -19.07
C MET A 180 11.75 -3.03 -18.57
N GLN A 181 12.81 -3.34 -17.82
CA GLN A 181 13.79 -2.36 -17.35
C GLN A 181 14.82 -1.99 -18.44
N GLU A 182 15.10 -2.91 -19.36
CA GLU A 182 16.09 -2.75 -20.44
C GLU A 182 15.55 -1.89 -21.60
#